data_AF-A0A1I7GQ41-F1
#
_entry.id   AF-A0A1I7GQ41-F1
#
_cell.length_a   1.000
_cell.length_b   1.000
_cell.length_c   1.000
_cell.angle_alpha   90.00
_cell.angle_beta   90.00
_cell.angle_gamma   90.00
#
_symmetry.space_group_name_H-M   'P 1'
#
loop_
_entity.id
_entity.type
_entity.pdbx_description
1 polymer ?
#
loop_
_entity_poly.entity_id
_entity_poly.type
_entity_poly.pdbx_seq_one_letter_code
_entity_poly.pdbx_strand_id
1 'polypeptide(L)' 'MLESILYIMKLIRVRRRTKQEKRFSNDMGMLNAKVTYVTKTFANIPYKTLHKYRETYYGKVKDCQDCVISN' A
#
# COMPACT_ATOMS: atom_id res chain seq x y z
N MET A 1 9.01 -28.91 16.78
CA MET A 1 7.54 -29.00 16.82
C MET A 1 6.91 -27.81 17.53
N LEU A 2 7.37 -27.42 18.73
CA LEU A 2 6.94 -26.16 19.36
C LEU A 2 7.38 -24.90 18.58
N GLU A 3 8.62 -24.88 18.08
CA GLU A 3 9.15 -23.79 17.23
C GLU A 3 8.29 -23.56 15.95
N SER A 4 7.79 -24.64 15.34
CA SER A 4 6.90 -24.56 14.18
C SER A 4 5.49 -24.07 14.55
N ILE A 5 5.02 -24.35 15.76
CA ILE A 5 3.72 -23.83 16.27
C ILE A 5 3.86 -22.34 16.64
N LEU A 6 4.99 -21.93 17.23
CA LEU A 6 5.29 -20.52 17.51
C LEU A 6 5.38 -19.69 16.22
N TYR A 7 5.88 -20.28 15.13
CA TYR A 7 5.88 -19.68 13.79
C TYR A 7 4.46 -19.51 13.21
N ILE A 8 3.54 -20.44 13.50
CA ILE A 8 2.11 -20.36 13.14
C ILE A 8 1.40 -19.22 13.90
N MET A 9 1.87 -18.88 15.10
CA MET A 9 1.25 -17.88 15.99
C MET A 9 1.55 -16.41 15.67
N LYS A 10 2.24 -16.09 14.56
CA LYS A 10 2.21 -14.71 14.03
C LYS A 10 0.86 -14.45 13.37
N LEU A 11 -0.14 -14.20 14.22
CA LEU A 11 -1.49 -13.81 13.84
C LEU A 11 -1.49 -12.49 13.06
N ILE A 12 -0.53 -11.60 13.39
CA ILE A 12 -0.28 -10.36 12.69
C ILE A 12 0.78 -10.61 11.60
N ARG A 13 0.41 -10.30 10.36
CA ARG A 13 1.30 -10.34 9.19
C ARG A 13 1.32 -8.99 8.51
N VAL A 14 2.36 -8.72 7.74
CA VAL A 14 2.41 -7.57 6.84
C VAL A 14 2.26 -8.09 5.41
N ARG A 15 1.29 -7.53 4.67
CA ARG A 15 1.04 -7.90 3.28
C ARG A 15 1.22 -6.69 2.37
N ARG A 16 1.87 -6.92 1.24
CA ARG A 16 1.95 -5.95 0.14
C ARG A 16 0.93 -6.30 -0.94
N ARG A 17 0.19 -5.31 -1.43
CA ARG A 17 -0.69 -5.44 -2.60
C ARG A 17 -0.53 -4.23 -3.49
N THR A 18 -0.28 -4.45 -4.77
CA THR A 18 -0.25 -3.39 -5.79
C THR A 18 -1.52 -3.45 -6.62
N LYS A 19 -2.16 -2.30 -6.84
CA LYS A 19 -3.38 -2.15 -7.63
C LYS A 19 -3.20 -1.01 -8.62
N GLN A 20 -3.85 -1.11 -9.78
CA GLN A 20 -4.01 0.02 -10.67
C GLN A 20 -5.17 0.89 -10.18
N GLU A 21 -4.91 2.18 -9.98
CA GLU A 21 -5.90 3.14 -9.51
C GLU A 21 -5.92 4.38 -10.38
N LYS A 22 -7.12 4.80 -10.78
CA LYS A 22 -7.34 6.10 -11.42
C LYS A 22 -7.33 7.18 -10.34
N ARG A 23 -6.43 8.16 -10.48
CA ARG A 23 -6.23 9.27 -9.56
C ARG A 23 -6.41 10.56 -10.35
N PHE A 24 -7.44 11.32 -10.02
CA PHE A 24 -7.69 12.62 -10.61
C PHE A 24 -7.15 13.73 -9.70
N SER A 25 -6.55 14.75 -10.30
CA SER A 25 -6.21 16.02 -9.67
C SER A 25 -6.47 17.15 -10.66
N ASN A 26 -6.93 18.31 -10.18
CA ASN A 26 -7.28 19.44 -11.05
C ASN A 26 -6.13 19.87 -11.94
N ASP A 27 -4.90 19.93 -11.40
CA ASP A 27 -3.75 20.48 -12.14
C ASP A 27 -3.13 19.51 -13.16
N MET A 28 -3.30 18.19 -12.97
CA MET A 28 -2.62 17.15 -13.78
C MET A 28 -3.59 16.21 -14.52
N GLY A 29 -4.89 16.35 -14.30
CA GLY A 29 -5.90 15.45 -14.87
C GLY A 29 -5.90 14.05 -14.26
N MET A 30 -6.26 13.04 -15.06
CA MET A 30 -6.39 11.64 -14.63
C MET A 30 -5.09 10.86 -14.85
N LEU A 31 -4.53 10.32 -13.77
CA LEU A 31 -3.40 9.39 -13.77
C LEU A 31 -3.90 7.97 -13.48
N ASN A 32 -3.58 7.00 -14.32
CA ASN A 32 -3.71 5.58 -13.98
C ASN A 32 -2.39 5.10 -13.34
N ALA A 33 -2.34 5.07 -12.01
CA ALA A 33 -1.11 4.78 -11.27
C ALA A 33 -1.15 3.40 -10.61
N LYS A 34 0.02 2.75 -10.57
CA LYS A 34 0.25 1.62 -9.66
C LYS A 34 0.38 2.14 -8.24
N VAL A 35 -0.53 1.72 -7.38
CA VAL A 35 -0.55 2.06 -5.96
C VAL A 35 -0.25 0.81 -5.16
N THR A 36 0.80 0.88 -4.34
CA THR A 36 1.26 -0.21 -3.49
C THR A 36 0.87 0.05 -2.05
N TYR A 37 0.02 -0.83 -1.51
CA TYR A 37 -0.39 -0.82 -0.12
C TYR A 37 0.45 -1.79 0.68
N VAL A 38 0.96 -1.33 1.82
CA VAL A 38 1.57 -2.16 2.85
C VAL A 38 0.63 -2.17 4.04
N THR A 39 -0.05 -3.29 4.28
CA THR A 39 -1.08 -3.41 5.31
C THR A 39 -0.70 -4.45 6.36
N LYS A 40 -1.02 -4.18 7.63
CA LYS A 40 -1.10 -5.22 8.65
C LYS A 40 -2.40 -6.00 8.46
N THR A 41 -2.26 -7.31 8.49
CA THR A 41 -3.37 -8.26 8.42
C THR A 41 -3.38 -9.10 9.69
N PHE A 42 -4.56 -9.30 10.28
CA PHE A 42 -4.79 -10.24 11.36
C PHE A 42 -5.68 -11.35 10.83
N ALA A 43 -5.28 -12.61 10.99
CA ALA A 43 -6.03 -13.75 10.44
C ALA A 43 -6.42 -13.56 8.94
N ASN A 44 -5.49 -13.05 8.12
CA ASN A 44 -5.66 -12.66 6.71
C ASN A 44 -6.60 -11.47 6.41
N ILE A 45 -7.23 -10.85 7.41
CA ILE A 45 -8.07 -9.66 7.25
C ILE A 45 -7.20 -8.40 7.44
N PRO A 46 -7.12 -7.49 6.45
CA PRO A 46 -6.38 -6.23 6.59
C PRO A 46 -7.10 -5.28 7.57
N TYR A 47 -6.38 -4.74 8.55
CA TYR A 47 -6.97 -3.86 9.57
C TYR A 47 -6.25 -2.51 9.71
N LYS A 48 -4.99 -2.39 9.25
CA LYS A 48 -4.26 -1.12 9.28
C LYS A 48 -3.34 -0.99 8.07
N THR A 49 -3.45 0.11 7.33
CA THR A 49 -2.45 0.49 6.33
C THR A 49 -1.27 1.15 7.05
N LEU A 50 -0.06 0.65 6.80
CA LEU A 50 1.18 1.21 7.36
C LEU A 50 1.78 2.24 6.42
N HIS A 51 1.90 1.86 5.15
CA HIS A 51 2.46 2.72 4.12
C HIS A 51 1.66 2.58 2.84
N LYS A 52 1.65 3.66 2.07
CA LYS A 52 0.98 3.72 0.79
C LYS A 52 1.87 4.45 -0.20
N TYR A 53 2.30 3.74 -1.23
CA TYR A 53 3.18 4.27 -2.25
C TYR A 53 2.45 4.35 -3.58
N ARG A 54 2.85 5.30 -4.43
CA ARG A 54 2.30 5.49 -5.78
C ARG A 54 3.42 5.69 -6.79
N GLU A 55 3.28 5.07 -7.95
CA GLU A 55 4.09 5.37 -9.14
C GLU A 55 3.66 6.71 -9.75
N THR A 56 4.62 7.61 -9.95
CA THR A 56 4.43 8.90 -10.63
C THR A 56 4.44 8.73 -12.15
N TYR A 57 4.05 9.76 -12.89
CA TYR A 57 4.13 9.78 -14.36
C TYR A 57 5.52 9.41 -14.91
N TYR A 58 6.58 9.74 -14.18
CA TYR A 58 7.96 9.45 -14.56
C TYR A 58 8.47 8.07 -14.08
N GLY A 59 7.57 7.18 -13.63
CA GLY A 59 7.92 5.84 -13.13
C GLY A 59 8.60 5.83 -11.74
N LYS A 60 8.74 6.99 -11.09
CA LYS A 60 9.30 7.06 -9.73
C LYS A 60 8.24 6.65 -8.70
N VAL A 61 8.60 5.82 -7.74
CA VAL A 61 7.75 5.46 -6.61
C VAL A 61 7.94 6.48 -5.48
N LYS A 62 6.84 7.08 -5.01
CA LYS A 62 6.84 8.04 -3.90
C LYS A 62 5.83 7.62 -2.84
N ASP A 63 5.98 8.11 -1.61
CA ASP A 63 4.91 8.02 -0.63
C ASP A 63 3.70 8.84 -1.12
N CYS A 64 2.49 8.34 -0.86
CA CYS A 64 1.28 9.05 -1.22
C CYS A 64 1.14 10.38 -0.47
N GLN A 65 1.73 10.52 0.72
CA GLN A 65 1.74 11.78 1.48
C GLN A 65 2.55 12.86 0.75
N ASP A 66 3.64 12.48 0.09
CA ASP A 66 4.47 13.39 -0.73
C ASP A 66 3.83 13.70 -2.11
N CYS A 67 2.67 13.10 -2.40
CA CYS A 67 1.98 13.18 -3.68
C CYS A 67 0.72 14.05 -3.63
N VAL A 68 0.51 14.81 -2.56
CA VAL A 68 -0.60 15.75 -2.44
C VAL A 68 -0.26 16.99 -3.27
N ILE A 69 -1.02 17.21 -4.36
CA ILE A 69 -0.78 18.29 -5.33
C ILE A 69 -1.68 19.51 -5.05
N SER A 70 -2.71 19.36 -4.21
CA SER A 70 -3.68 20.41 -3.86
C SER A 70 -3.66 20.71 -2.36
N ASN A 71 -3.60 22.01 -2.02
CA ASN A 71 -3.88 22.56 -0.68
C ASN A 71 -5.38 22.58 -0.41
#